data_AF-A0A7J9YUD6-F1
#
_entry.id   AF-A0A7J9YUD6-F1
#
_cell.length_a   1.000
_cell.length_b   1.000
_cell.length_c   1.000
_cell.angle_alpha   90.00
_cell.angle_beta   90.00
_cell.angle_gamma   90.00
#
_symmetry.space_group_name_H-M   'P 1'
#
loop_
_entity.id
_entity.type
_entity.pdbx_description
1 polymer ?
#
loop_
_entity_poly.entity_id
_entity_poly.type
_entity_poly.pdbx_seq_one_letter_code
_entity_poly.pdbx_strand_id
1 'polypeptide(L)'
;MVPLDDETLEIIDGIVEQRCSRGPLPHPRTGRLAEFLLCHHGKRISTQALRDELDRAAATAGLAHVTPHQLRHTYATALVNAGCSLQSLMELLGHVSATMSLRYGKLFSSTVRADYDRALQQAKATIGQPLDGTVSLPMAELTGQADWRQAPLIKARLAGGYCVRTAAQGVCPYTNVCGHCPNFRTDAAFLPVLATQRKDAELLAKDAEQRGWGEEAARHRRLIARLDKLIDQAQAESA
;
A
#
# COMPACT_ATOMS: atom_id res chain seq x y z
N MET A 1 -26.72 -4.89 5.19
CA MET A 1 -27.56 -3.85 5.82
C MET A 1 -26.99 -2.51 5.38
N VAL A 2 -27.81 -1.54 4.96
CA VAL A 2 -27.29 -0.23 4.51
C VAL A 2 -27.15 0.67 5.74
N PRO A 3 -25.93 1.11 6.12
CA PRO A 3 -25.74 2.07 7.20
C PRO A 3 -26.32 3.42 6.78
N LEU A 4 -26.99 4.08 7.73
CA LEU A 4 -27.54 5.43 7.56
C LEU A 4 -26.82 6.33 8.56
N ASP A 5 -26.43 7.51 8.12
CA ASP A 5 -25.87 8.57 8.94
C ASP A 5 -26.98 9.35 9.66
N ASP A 6 -26.59 10.14 10.66
CA ASP A 6 -27.54 10.84 11.55
C ASP A 6 -28.44 11.82 10.79
N GLU A 7 -27.92 12.53 9.77
CA GLU A 7 -28.72 13.44 8.94
C GLU A 7 -29.79 12.67 8.14
N THR A 8 -29.45 11.50 7.60
CA THR A 8 -30.43 10.64 6.93
C THR A 8 -31.49 10.12 7.90
N LEU A 9 -31.11 9.81 9.14
CA LEU A 9 -32.05 9.37 10.17
C LEU A 9 -33.03 10.48 10.54
N GLU A 10 -32.55 11.71 10.73
CA GLU A 10 -33.40 12.88 11.00
C GLU A 10 -34.45 13.10 9.90
N ILE A 11 -34.06 12.93 8.63
CA ILE A 11 -35.00 13.03 7.50
C ILE A 11 -36.05 11.91 7.55
N ILE A 12 -35.64 10.67 7.86
CA ILE A 12 -36.56 9.55 7.98
C ILE A 12 -37.55 9.77 9.12
N ASP A 13 -37.08 10.26 10.26
CA ASP A 13 -37.93 10.56 11.41
C ASP A 13 -38.95 11.65 11.06
N GLY A 14 -38.53 12.71 10.37
CA GLY A 14 -39.44 13.75 9.85
C GLY A 14 -40.49 13.17 8.88
N ILE A 15 -40.11 12.23 8.01
CA ILE A 15 -41.07 11.53 7.13
C ILE A 15 -42.05 10.70 7.96
N VAL A 16 -41.57 10.00 8.99
CA VAL A 16 -42.42 9.16 9.86
C VAL A 16 -43.42 9.99 10.65
N GLU A 17 -43.04 11.19 11.10
CA GLU A 17 -43.93 12.12 11.80
C GLU A 17 -45.00 12.71 10.88
N GLN A 18 -44.65 13.01 9.63
CA GLN A 18 -45.54 13.70 8.69
C GLN A 18 -46.34 12.76 7.78
N ARG A 19 -45.98 11.48 7.68
CA ARG A 19 -46.64 10.55 6.75
C ARG A 19 -48.11 10.37 7.10
N CYS A 20 -48.97 10.56 6.10
CA CYS A 20 -50.38 10.20 6.16
C CYS A 20 -50.55 8.67 6.06
N SER A 21 -50.30 7.95 7.15
CA SER A 21 -50.59 6.50 7.24
C SER A 21 -52.07 6.29 7.60
N ARG A 22 -52.77 5.44 6.83
CA ARG A 22 -54.12 4.94 7.19
C ARG A 22 -54.06 3.55 7.83
N GLY A 23 -52.90 3.15 8.32
CA GLY A 23 -52.61 1.81 8.83
C GLY A 23 -51.85 0.93 7.83
N PRO A 24 -51.53 -0.31 8.22
CA PRO A 24 -50.75 -1.23 7.41
C PRO A 24 -51.44 -1.56 6.07
N LEU A 25 -50.66 -1.64 5.00
CA LEU A 25 -51.12 -2.02 3.66
C LEU A 25 -50.57 -3.40 3.27
N PRO A 26 -51.30 -4.20 2.48
CA PRO A 26 -50.81 -5.49 2.02
C PRO A 26 -49.61 -5.32 1.08
N HIS A 27 -48.51 -6.01 1.38
CA HIS A 27 -47.28 -5.94 0.59
C HIS A 27 -47.43 -6.68 -0.75
N PRO A 28 -47.05 -6.09 -1.89
CA PRO A 28 -47.39 -6.61 -3.23
C PRO A 28 -46.77 -7.96 -3.56
N ARG A 29 -45.68 -8.36 -2.89
CA ARG A 29 -45.02 -9.67 -3.13
C ARG A 29 -45.43 -10.75 -2.15
N THR A 30 -45.89 -10.38 -0.96
CA THR A 30 -46.03 -11.32 0.17
C THR A 30 -47.45 -11.33 0.75
N GLY A 31 -48.31 -10.38 0.40
CA GLY A 31 -49.68 -10.25 0.92
C GLY A 31 -49.78 -9.84 2.40
N ARG A 32 -48.68 -9.91 3.15
CA ARG A 32 -48.60 -9.53 4.57
C ARG A 32 -48.80 -8.03 4.71
N LEU A 33 -49.51 -7.64 5.77
CA LEU A 33 -49.65 -6.24 6.16
C LEU A 33 -48.29 -5.66 6.55
N ALA A 34 -47.95 -4.51 5.96
CA ALA A 34 -46.71 -3.79 6.20
C ALA A 34 -46.97 -2.29 6.27
N GLU A 35 -46.21 -1.61 7.12
CA GLU A 35 -46.16 -0.15 7.13
C GLU A 35 -45.12 0.33 6.13
N PHE A 36 -45.55 1.12 5.16
CA PHE A 36 -44.66 1.74 4.19
C PHE A 36 -44.17 3.09 4.71
N LEU A 37 -42.88 3.36 4.51
CA LEU A 37 -42.28 4.65 4.87
C LEU A 37 -42.90 5.79 4.05
N LEU A 38 -42.97 5.62 2.73
CA LEU A 38 -43.47 6.63 1.79
C LEU A 38 -44.93 6.34 1.40
N CYS A 39 -45.84 7.18 1.89
CA CYS A 39 -47.28 7.10 1.66
C CYS A 39 -47.85 8.45 1.23
N HIS A 40 -48.82 8.43 0.32
CA HIS A 40 -49.58 9.60 -0.11
C HIS A 40 -51.08 9.28 -0.04
N HIS A 41 -51.84 10.09 0.72
CA HIS A 41 -53.26 9.87 1.01
C HIS A 41 -53.60 8.44 1.51
N GLY A 42 -52.74 7.86 2.35
CA GLY A 42 -52.94 6.50 2.89
C GLY A 42 -52.71 5.37 1.89
N LYS A 43 -52.13 5.66 0.72
CA LYS A 43 -51.71 4.67 -0.27
C LYS A 43 -50.19 4.70 -0.44
N ARG A 44 -49.61 3.58 -0.87
CA ARG A 44 -48.20 3.51 -1.24
C ARG A 44 -47.92 4.48 -2.39
N ILE A 45 -46.82 5.22 -2.30
CA ILE A 45 -46.39 6.09 -3.40
C ILE A 45 -46.04 5.26 -4.64
N SER A 46 -46.46 5.73 -5.82
CA SER A 46 -46.11 5.10 -7.08
C SER A 46 -44.69 5.50 -7.51
N THR A 47 -44.07 4.69 -8.36
CA THR A 47 -42.76 5.03 -8.95
C THR A 47 -42.83 6.28 -9.81
N GLN A 48 -43.96 6.55 -10.46
CA GLN A 48 -44.16 7.77 -11.23
C GLN A 48 -44.25 9.00 -10.32
N ALA A 49 -45.03 8.94 -9.25
CA ALA A 49 -45.14 10.04 -8.30
C ALA A 49 -43.79 10.41 -7.66
N LEU A 50 -42.94 9.41 -7.37
CA LEU A 50 -41.57 9.66 -6.90
C LEU A 50 -40.70 10.36 -7.96
N ARG A 51 -40.86 10.04 -9.25
CA ARG A 51 -40.14 10.72 -10.33
C ARG A 51 -40.63 12.14 -10.49
N ASP A 52 -41.94 12.36 -10.46
CA ASP A 52 -42.54 13.69 -10.57
C ASP A 52 -42.09 14.60 -9.40
N GLU A 53 -41.96 14.05 -8.19
CA GLU A 53 -41.40 14.77 -7.03
C GLU A 53 -39.92 15.08 -7.23
N LEU A 54 -39.13 14.13 -7.73
CA LEU A 54 -37.71 14.36 -8.02
C LEU A 54 -37.53 15.46 -9.08
N ASP A 55 -38.35 15.47 -10.12
CA ASP A 55 -38.33 16.51 -11.15
C ASP A 55 -38.67 17.90 -10.57
N ARG A 56 -39.65 17.96 -9.66
CA ARG A 56 -39.98 19.21 -8.93
C ARG A 56 -38.85 19.68 -8.04
N ALA A 57 -38.21 18.76 -7.31
CA ALA A 57 -37.06 19.06 -6.47
C ALA A 57 -35.87 19.56 -7.30
N ALA A 58 -35.58 18.91 -8.44
CA ALA A 58 -34.53 19.32 -9.37
C ALA A 58 -34.80 20.72 -9.95
N ALA A 59 -36.03 21.00 -10.38
CA ALA A 59 -36.42 22.32 -10.87
C ALA A 59 -36.28 23.41 -9.79
N THR A 60 -36.67 23.11 -8.56
CA THR A 60 -36.53 24.02 -7.41
C THR A 60 -35.05 24.32 -7.11
N ALA A 61 -34.18 23.33 -7.27
CA ALA A 61 -32.74 23.47 -7.13
C ALA A 61 -32.05 24.13 -8.35
N GLY A 62 -32.79 24.50 -9.40
CA GLY A 62 -32.23 25.06 -10.63
C GLY A 62 -31.42 24.05 -11.46
N LEU A 63 -31.65 22.75 -11.27
CA LEU A 63 -30.96 21.68 -11.98
C LEU A 63 -31.75 21.26 -13.23
N ALA A 64 -31.04 20.74 -14.22
CA ALA A 64 -31.66 20.03 -15.34
C ALA A 64 -32.30 18.71 -14.86
N HIS A 65 -33.01 18.00 -15.73
CA HIS A 65 -33.67 16.74 -15.40
C HIS A 65 -32.71 15.74 -14.71
N VAL A 66 -33.11 15.27 -13.52
CA VAL A 66 -32.37 14.32 -12.70
C VAL A 66 -33.16 13.02 -12.57
N THR A 67 -32.47 11.89 -12.77
CA THR A 67 -33.03 10.56 -12.60
C THR A 67 -32.48 9.89 -11.32
N PRO A 68 -33.23 8.93 -10.72
CA PRO A 68 -32.71 8.16 -9.59
C PRO A 68 -31.41 7.39 -9.90
N HIS A 69 -31.21 7.01 -11.16
CA HIS A 69 -29.96 6.37 -11.59
C HIS A 69 -28.77 7.33 -11.53
N GLN A 70 -28.95 8.60 -11.91
CA GLN A 70 -27.90 9.63 -11.80
C GLN A 70 -27.59 9.96 -10.34
N LEU A 71 -28.59 9.99 -9.45
CA LEU A 71 -28.37 10.14 -8.01
C LEU A 71 -27.55 8.98 -7.45
N ARG A 72 -27.91 7.73 -7.80
CA ARG A 72 -27.11 6.55 -7.45
C ARG A 72 -25.69 6.64 -7.99
N HIS A 73 -25.51 7.12 -9.21
CA HIS A 73 -24.19 7.29 -9.81
C HIS A 73 -23.36 8.31 -9.03
N THR A 74 -23.97 9.43 -8.63
CA THR A 74 -23.33 10.50 -7.84
C THR A 74 -22.92 9.96 -6.47
N TYR A 75 -23.83 9.30 -5.75
CA TYR A 75 -23.53 8.64 -4.47
C TYR A 75 -22.39 7.63 -4.57
N ALA A 76 -22.45 6.73 -5.56
CA ALA A 76 -21.44 5.70 -5.75
C ALA A 76 -20.07 6.28 -6.10
N THR A 77 -20.04 7.29 -6.97
CA THR A 77 -18.80 7.98 -7.36
C THR A 77 -18.22 8.74 -6.17
N ALA A 78 -19.05 9.46 -5.40
CA ALA A 78 -18.61 10.20 -4.23
C ALA A 78 -17.96 9.28 -3.17
N LEU A 79 -18.57 8.13 -2.87
CA LEU A 79 -18.01 7.18 -1.92
C LEU A 79 -16.70 6.55 -2.40
N VAL A 80 -16.62 6.15 -3.67
CA VAL A 80 -15.36 5.63 -4.23
C VAL A 80 -14.26 6.68 -4.18
N ASN A 81 -14.59 7.94 -4.51
CA ASN A 81 -13.63 9.05 -4.48
C ASN A 81 -13.13 9.35 -3.07
N ALA A 82 -13.98 9.13 -2.06
CA ALA A 82 -13.64 9.25 -0.64
C ALA A 82 -12.86 8.02 -0.10
N GLY A 83 -12.51 7.04 -0.94
CA GLY A 83 -11.71 5.87 -0.56
C GLY A 83 -12.52 4.68 -0.05
N CYS A 84 -13.84 4.66 -0.26
CA CYS A 84 -14.67 3.49 0.01
C CYS A 84 -14.26 2.34 -0.91
N SER A 85 -14.05 1.15 -0.35
CA SER A 85 -13.64 0.00 -1.14
C SER A 85 -14.74 -0.40 -2.14
N LEU A 86 -14.35 -0.88 -3.32
CA LEU A 86 -15.29 -1.36 -4.33
C LEU A 86 -16.21 -2.47 -3.79
N GLN A 87 -15.66 -3.32 -2.91
CA GLN A 87 -16.40 -4.40 -2.27
C GLN A 87 -17.47 -3.88 -1.31
N SER A 88 -17.13 -2.90 -0.46
CA SER A 88 -18.09 -2.23 0.42
C SER A 88 -19.18 -1.54 -0.39
N LEU A 89 -18.82 -0.86 -1.48
CA LEU A 89 -19.78 -0.22 -2.37
C LEU A 89 -20.73 -1.22 -3.05
N MET A 90 -20.21 -2.38 -3.46
CA MET A 90 -21.04 -3.45 -4.04
C MET A 90 -22.09 -3.95 -3.05
N GLU A 91 -21.71 -4.13 -1.78
CA GLU A 91 -22.64 -4.55 -0.73
C GLU A 91 -23.71 -3.49 -0.45
N LEU A 92 -23.31 -2.21 -0.38
CA LEU A 92 -24.22 -1.08 -0.18
C LEU A 92 -25.26 -0.94 -1.30
N LEU A 93 -24.84 -1.17 -2.54
CA LEU A 93 -25.71 -1.02 -3.73
C LEU A 93 -26.44 -2.31 -4.11
N GLY A 94 -26.13 -3.44 -3.46
CA GLY A 94 -26.68 -4.76 -3.78
C GLY A 94 -26.21 -5.30 -5.13
N HIS A 95 -25.00 -4.98 -5.55
CA HIS A 95 -24.43 -5.44 -6.82
C HIS A 95 -23.82 -6.84 -6.68
N VAL A 96 -24.30 -7.75 -7.51
CA VAL A 96 -23.83 -9.15 -7.56
C VAL A 96 -22.54 -9.33 -8.35
N SER A 97 -22.12 -8.34 -9.14
CA SER A 97 -20.88 -8.40 -9.91
C SER A 97 -20.10 -7.08 -9.86
N ALA A 98 -18.76 -7.19 -9.89
CA ALA A 98 -17.88 -6.04 -9.91
C ALA A 98 -18.12 -5.16 -11.16
N THR A 99 -18.49 -5.75 -12.30
CA THR A 99 -18.80 -5.05 -13.55
C THR A 99 -19.92 -4.00 -13.38
N MET A 100 -20.91 -4.26 -12.52
CA MET A 100 -21.98 -3.28 -12.21
C MET A 100 -21.44 -2.05 -11.47
N SER A 101 -20.38 -2.22 -10.66
CA SER A 101 -19.77 -1.15 -9.87
C SER A 101 -18.59 -0.46 -10.57
N LEU A 102 -17.89 -1.16 -11.49
CA LEU A 102 -16.76 -0.61 -12.23
C LEU A 102 -17.13 0.62 -13.08
N ARG A 103 -18.40 0.78 -13.45
CA ARG A 103 -18.91 1.98 -14.13
C ARG A 103 -18.71 3.26 -13.30
N TYR A 104 -18.70 3.17 -11.97
CA TYR A 104 -18.49 4.31 -11.06
C TYR A 104 -17.01 4.61 -10.77
N GLY A 105 -16.11 3.67 -11.08
CA GLY A 105 -14.66 3.80 -10.87
C GLY A 105 -13.92 4.54 -11.99
N LYS A 106 -14.64 5.16 -12.94
CA LYS A 106 -14.04 6.01 -13.96
C LYS A 106 -13.75 7.39 -13.38
N LEU A 107 -12.65 7.49 -12.66
CA LEU A 107 -11.75 8.63 -12.47
C LEU A 107 -10.74 8.23 -11.38
N PHE A 108 -9.59 8.92 -11.32
CA PHE A 108 -8.55 8.95 -10.26
C PHE A 108 -7.16 8.39 -10.61
N SER A 109 -6.26 9.34 -10.88
CA SER A 109 -4.81 9.19 -10.69
C SER A 109 -4.36 9.57 -9.27
N SER A 110 -5.06 10.47 -8.57
CA SER A 110 -4.66 10.97 -7.25
C SER A 110 -5.06 10.06 -6.09
N THR A 111 -6.28 9.50 -6.08
CA THR A 111 -6.74 8.59 -5.02
C THR A 111 -6.00 7.25 -5.04
N VAL A 112 -5.69 6.72 -6.23
CA VAL A 112 -4.89 5.50 -6.38
C VAL A 112 -3.51 5.66 -5.75
N ARG A 113 -2.88 6.84 -5.89
CA ARG A 113 -1.58 7.11 -5.28
C ARG A 113 -1.67 7.14 -3.76
N ALA A 114 -2.68 7.82 -3.21
CA ALA A 114 -2.90 7.88 -1.76
C ALA A 114 -3.22 6.50 -1.16
N ASP A 115 -4.06 5.71 -1.83
CA ASP A 115 -4.38 4.34 -1.39
C ASP A 115 -3.19 3.40 -1.54
N TYR A 116 -2.41 3.54 -2.61
CA TYR A 116 -1.15 2.82 -2.77
C TYR A 116 -0.17 3.15 -1.64
N ASP A 117 0.04 4.43 -1.35
CA ASP A 117 0.95 4.88 -0.29
C ASP A 117 0.46 4.37 1.09
N ARG A 118 -0.84 4.44 1.35
CA ARG A 118 -1.48 3.91 2.58
C ARG A 118 -1.31 2.39 2.71
N ALA A 119 -1.64 1.62 1.67
CA ALA A 119 -1.53 0.17 1.68
C ALA A 119 -0.06 -0.28 1.80
N LEU A 120 0.86 0.42 1.12
CA LEU A 120 2.28 0.14 1.21
C LEU A 120 2.84 0.45 2.60
N GLN A 121 2.38 1.53 3.24
CA GLN A 121 2.78 1.88 4.61
C GLN A 121 2.30 0.83 5.62
N GLN A 122 1.06 0.34 5.48
CA GLN A 122 0.53 -0.75 6.31
C GLN A 122 1.29 -2.05 6.08
N ALA A 123 1.56 -2.42 4.82
CA ALA A 123 2.34 -3.61 4.49
C ALA A 123 3.75 -3.55 5.10
N LYS A 124 4.42 -2.38 5.03
CA LYS A 124 5.72 -2.15 5.67
C LYS A 124 5.66 -2.28 7.20
N ALA A 125 4.58 -1.85 7.83
CA ALA A 125 4.41 -1.99 9.28
C ALA A 125 4.27 -3.47 9.69
N THR A 126 3.52 -4.27 8.91
CA THR A 126 3.30 -5.69 9.19
C THR A 126 4.50 -6.56 8.88
N ILE A 127 5.20 -6.29 7.76
CA ILE A 127 6.39 -7.05 7.33
C ILE A 127 7.62 -6.68 8.19
N GLY A 128 7.53 -5.59 8.97
CA GLY A 128 8.62 -5.02 9.72
C GLY A 128 9.47 -4.08 8.85
N GLN A 129 10.24 -3.19 9.49
CA GLN A 129 11.26 -2.44 8.77
C GLN A 129 12.27 -3.44 8.18
N PRO A 130 12.78 -3.21 6.95
CA PRO A 130 13.98 -3.91 6.53
C PRO A 130 15.02 -3.70 7.63
N LEU A 131 15.64 -4.78 8.10
CA LEU A 131 16.67 -4.72 9.13
C LEU A 131 17.67 -3.63 8.74
N ASP A 132 17.73 -2.56 9.54
CA ASP A 132 18.66 -1.47 9.30
C ASP A 132 20.07 -2.00 9.56
N GLY A 133 20.80 -2.18 8.47
CA GLY A 133 22.12 -2.75 8.47
C GLY A 133 22.14 -4.22 8.03
N THR A 134 23.12 -4.53 7.21
CA THR A 134 23.56 -5.91 6.98
C THR A 134 24.10 -6.45 8.28
N VAL A 135 23.27 -7.18 9.04
CA VAL A 135 23.75 -7.99 10.16
C VAL A 135 24.72 -9.02 9.57
N SER A 136 25.99 -8.87 9.88
CA SER A 136 26.99 -9.88 9.55
C SER A 136 26.61 -11.16 10.30
N LEU A 137 26.41 -12.28 9.58
CA LEU A 137 26.17 -13.58 10.23
C LEU A 137 27.20 -13.81 11.37
N PRO A 138 26.75 -14.20 12.58
CA PRO A 138 27.61 -14.38 13.75
C PRO A 138 28.46 -15.65 13.58
N MET A 139 29.51 -15.55 12.77
CA MET A 139 30.30 -16.72 12.38
C MET A 139 30.90 -17.44 13.57
N ALA A 140 31.37 -16.71 14.59
CA ALA A 140 31.92 -17.29 15.80
C ALA A 140 30.91 -18.19 16.55
N GLU A 141 29.62 -17.84 16.55
CA GLU A 141 28.56 -18.67 17.15
C GLU A 141 28.24 -19.87 16.25
N LEU A 142 28.14 -19.65 14.93
CA LEU A 142 27.82 -20.68 13.95
C LEU A 142 28.91 -21.74 13.78
N THR A 143 30.17 -21.38 14.03
CA THR A 143 31.32 -22.29 13.90
C THR A 143 31.80 -22.82 15.26
N GLY A 144 31.14 -22.47 16.37
CA GLY A 144 31.62 -22.82 17.71
C GLY A 144 33.02 -22.28 18.00
N GLN A 145 33.30 -21.05 17.53
CA GLN A 145 34.59 -20.36 17.59
C GLN A 145 35.73 -20.98 16.75
N ALA A 146 35.46 -22.03 15.97
CA ALA A 146 36.42 -22.55 15.01
C ALA A 146 36.64 -21.57 13.84
N ASP A 147 37.83 -21.65 13.21
CA ASP A 147 38.13 -20.88 11.99
C ASP A 147 37.07 -21.16 10.92
N TRP A 148 36.29 -20.13 10.57
CA TRP A 148 35.19 -20.24 9.62
C TRP A 148 35.66 -20.70 8.23
N ARG A 149 36.94 -20.51 7.91
CA ARG A 149 37.55 -21.02 6.67
C ARG A 149 37.49 -22.54 6.59
N GLN A 150 37.45 -23.22 7.74
CA GLN A 150 37.39 -24.68 7.85
C GLN A 150 35.94 -25.21 7.97
N ALA A 151 34.95 -24.34 8.18
CA ALA A 151 33.54 -24.74 8.27
C ALA A 151 33.01 -25.32 6.93
N PRO A 152 32.00 -26.21 6.92
CA PRO A 152 31.42 -26.82 5.72
C PRO A 152 30.51 -25.85 4.93
N LEU A 153 31.00 -24.64 4.69
CA LEU A 153 30.36 -23.58 3.94
C LEU A 153 30.95 -23.51 2.53
N ILE A 154 30.12 -23.13 1.57
CA ILE A 154 30.53 -22.78 0.21
C ILE A 154 31.28 -21.44 0.28
N LYS A 155 32.50 -21.42 -0.25
CA LYS A 155 33.40 -20.25 -0.20
C LYS A 155 33.87 -19.88 -1.60
N ALA A 156 33.86 -18.58 -1.90
CA ALA A 156 34.45 -18.05 -3.12
C ALA A 156 35.37 -16.87 -2.80
N ARG A 157 36.54 -16.82 -3.44
CA ARG A 157 37.47 -15.70 -3.33
C ARG A 157 36.99 -14.53 -4.18
N LEU A 158 37.07 -13.33 -3.63
CA LEU A 158 36.69 -12.07 -4.26
C LEU A 158 37.86 -11.07 -4.19
N ALA A 159 37.75 -9.95 -4.89
CA ALA A 159 38.80 -8.94 -4.93
C ALA A 159 39.17 -8.39 -3.53
N GLY A 160 38.18 -8.10 -2.69
CA GLY A 160 38.38 -7.53 -1.34
C GLY A 160 38.11 -8.48 -0.18
N GLY A 161 37.93 -9.79 -0.43
CA GLY A 161 37.58 -10.74 0.62
C GLY A 161 37.03 -12.06 0.09
N TYR A 162 36.06 -12.61 0.83
CA TYR A 162 35.44 -13.91 0.56
C TYR A 162 33.91 -13.81 0.60
N CYS A 163 33.25 -14.58 -0.25
CA CYS A 163 31.84 -14.90 -0.13
C CYS A 163 31.70 -16.20 0.66
N VAL A 164 30.87 -16.19 1.70
CA VAL A 164 30.62 -17.37 2.56
C VAL A 164 29.14 -17.69 2.56
N ARG A 165 28.77 -18.93 2.22
CA ARG A 165 27.38 -19.33 2.08
C ARG A 165 27.11 -20.76 2.53
N THR A 166 25.85 -21.05 2.83
CA THR A 166 25.38 -22.42 3.02
C THR A 166 24.98 -23.06 1.69
N ALA A 167 24.93 -24.40 1.64
CA ALA A 167 24.40 -25.13 0.48
C ALA A 167 22.92 -24.80 0.22
N ALA A 168 22.14 -24.59 1.29
CA ALA A 168 20.72 -24.24 1.20
C ALA A 168 20.46 -22.90 0.50
N GLN A 169 21.41 -21.97 0.53
CA GLN A 169 21.25 -20.66 -0.13
C GLN A 169 21.28 -20.75 -1.68
N GLY A 170 21.77 -21.85 -2.27
CA GLY A 170 21.79 -22.03 -3.74
C GLY A 170 22.64 -21.00 -4.50
N VAL A 171 22.86 -21.15 -5.81
CA VAL A 171 23.76 -20.26 -6.60
C VAL A 171 23.33 -18.79 -6.51
N CYS A 172 24.30 -17.87 -6.38
CA CYS A 172 24.02 -16.45 -6.21
C CYS A 172 23.66 -15.88 -7.58
N PRO A 173 22.52 -15.19 -7.74
CA PRO A 173 22.16 -14.58 -9.02
C PRO A 173 23.03 -13.34 -9.34
N TYR A 174 23.69 -12.76 -8.33
CA TYR A 174 24.55 -11.59 -8.48
C TYR A 174 26.02 -12.02 -8.48
N THR A 175 26.65 -12.01 -9.66
CA THR A 175 28.03 -12.49 -9.82
C THR A 175 29.07 -11.58 -9.17
N ASN A 176 28.81 -10.26 -9.02
CA ASN A 176 29.84 -9.28 -8.64
C ASN A 176 29.42 -8.17 -7.63
N VAL A 177 28.25 -8.21 -6.99
CA VAL A 177 27.79 -7.15 -6.06
C VAL A 177 28.06 -7.54 -4.61
N CYS A 178 29.31 -7.82 -4.27
CA CYS A 178 29.63 -8.52 -3.03
C CYS A 178 29.92 -7.59 -1.83
N GLY A 179 30.49 -6.40 -2.02
CA GLY A 179 30.95 -5.54 -0.92
C GLY A 179 29.87 -5.08 0.06
N HIS A 180 28.59 -5.15 -0.33
CA HIS A 180 27.43 -4.82 0.50
C HIS A 180 26.59 -6.06 0.88
N CYS A 181 27.03 -7.26 0.49
CA CYS A 181 26.32 -8.50 0.75
C CYS A 181 26.56 -8.98 2.20
N PRO A 182 25.53 -9.44 2.94
CA PRO A 182 25.70 -9.98 4.29
C PRO A 182 26.59 -11.23 4.37
N ASN A 183 26.81 -11.92 3.25
CA ASN A 183 27.68 -13.09 3.12
C ASN A 183 29.17 -12.71 2.88
N PHE A 184 29.48 -11.43 2.69
CA PHE A 184 30.84 -10.97 2.43
C PHE A 184 31.66 -10.89 3.72
N ARG A 185 32.87 -11.42 3.69
CA ARG A 185 33.85 -11.38 4.78
C ARG A 185 35.20 -10.90 4.26
N THR A 186 35.95 -10.22 5.10
CA THR A 186 37.30 -9.73 4.78
C THR A 186 38.20 -9.93 5.99
N ASP A 187 39.50 -9.81 5.80
CA ASP A 187 40.53 -9.95 6.84
C ASP A 187 41.72 -9.04 6.52
N ALA A 188 42.74 -9.01 7.39
CA ALA A 188 43.92 -8.16 7.19
C ALA A 188 44.62 -8.34 5.85
N ALA A 189 44.56 -9.53 5.24
CA ALA A 189 45.24 -9.78 3.97
C ALA A 189 44.65 -8.93 2.82
N PHE A 190 43.42 -8.44 2.97
CA PHE A 190 42.75 -7.61 1.97
C PHE A 190 42.82 -6.11 2.26
N LEU A 191 43.41 -5.67 3.38
CA LEU A 191 43.54 -4.25 3.72
C LEU A 191 44.13 -3.39 2.59
N PRO A 192 45.20 -3.81 1.88
CA PRO A 192 45.73 -3.02 0.77
C PRO A 192 44.72 -2.81 -0.37
N VAL A 193 43.92 -3.84 -0.67
CA VAL A 193 42.90 -3.77 -1.73
C VAL A 193 41.74 -2.89 -1.31
N LEU A 194 41.26 -3.04 -0.07
CA LEU A 194 40.18 -2.21 0.48
C LEU A 194 40.58 -0.74 0.56
N ALA A 195 41.80 -0.44 1.01
CA ALA A 195 42.33 0.92 1.07
C ALA A 195 42.42 1.57 -0.31
N THR A 196 42.85 0.81 -1.33
CA THR A 196 42.89 1.27 -2.72
C THR A 196 41.48 1.59 -3.23
N GLN A 197 40.52 0.68 -3.04
CA GLN A 197 39.12 0.90 -3.44
C GLN A 197 38.50 2.12 -2.76
N ARG A 198 38.83 2.34 -1.48
CA ARG A 198 38.34 3.49 -0.70
C ARG A 198 38.86 4.79 -1.30
N LYS A 199 40.15 4.84 -1.62
CA LYS A 199 40.80 6.01 -2.25
C LYS A 199 40.19 6.31 -3.63
N ASP A 200 39.95 5.28 -4.44
CA ASP A 200 39.31 5.45 -5.75
C ASP A 200 37.88 5.98 -5.61
N ALA A 201 37.12 5.48 -4.63
CA ALA A 201 35.78 5.96 -4.35
C ALA A 201 35.75 7.43 -3.89
N GLU A 202 36.76 7.89 -3.14
CA GLU A 202 36.89 9.31 -2.77
C GLU A 202 37.17 10.20 -3.98
N LEU A 203 38.01 9.75 -4.91
CA LEU A 203 38.28 10.50 -6.15
C LEU A 203 37.01 10.63 -7.00
N LEU A 204 36.26 9.53 -7.15
CA LEU A 204 35.01 9.50 -7.91
C LEU A 204 33.90 10.32 -7.24
N ALA A 205 33.81 10.30 -5.91
CA ALA A 205 32.87 11.15 -5.18
C ALA A 205 33.13 12.64 -5.44
N LYS A 206 34.39 13.06 -5.38
CA LYS A 206 34.79 14.45 -5.65
C LYS A 206 34.51 14.86 -7.10
N ASP A 207 34.79 14.01 -8.08
CA ASP A 207 34.48 14.28 -9.49
C ASP A 207 32.96 14.43 -9.72
N ALA A 208 32.15 13.53 -9.13
CA ALA A 208 30.70 13.61 -9.22
C ALA A 208 30.14 14.90 -8.58
N GLU A 209 30.69 15.32 -7.43
CA GLU A 209 30.32 16.58 -6.76
C GLU A 209 30.65 17.81 -7.61
N GLN A 210 31.85 17.86 -8.18
CA GLN A 210 32.27 18.97 -9.05
C GLN A 210 31.39 19.10 -10.30
N ARG A 211 30.86 17.99 -10.81
CA ARG A 211 29.94 17.94 -11.95
C ARG A 211 28.46 18.16 -11.59
N GLY A 212 28.13 18.26 -10.30
CA GLY A 212 26.76 18.42 -9.82
C GLY A 212 25.91 17.14 -9.83
N TRP A 213 26.52 15.96 -9.93
CA TRP A 213 25.83 14.67 -9.92
C TRP A 213 25.56 14.20 -8.49
N GLY A 214 24.62 14.86 -7.80
CA GLY A 214 24.36 14.63 -6.37
C GLY A 214 24.03 13.18 -6.00
N GLU A 215 23.26 12.47 -6.82
CA GLU A 215 22.92 11.06 -6.56
C GLU A 215 24.12 10.13 -6.71
N GLU A 216 25.01 10.40 -7.68
CA GLU A 216 26.21 9.60 -7.92
C GLU A 216 27.26 9.85 -6.84
N ALA A 217 27.43 11.11 -6.43
CA ALA A 217 28.24 11.47 -5.27
C ALA A 217 27.74 10.75 -4.00
N ALA A 218 26.43 10.73 -3.77
CA ALA A 218 25.84 10.01 -2.64
C ALA A 218 26.09 8.49 -2.73
N ARG A 219 26.04 7.91 -3.94
CA ARG A 219 26.38 6.50 -4.18
C ARG A 219 27.84 6.20 -3.80
N HIS A 220 28.81 7.03 -4.23
CA HIS A 220 30.21 6.85 -3.86
C HIS A 220 30.46 7.02 -2.35
N ARG A 221 29.81 8.00 -1.71
CA ARG A 221 29.89 8.19 -0.25
C ARG A 221 29.38 6.99 0.54
N ARG A 222 28.31 6.33 0.08
CA ARG A 222 27.84 5.07 0.68
C ARG A 222 28.87 3.94 0.56
N LEU A 223 29.55 3.84 -0.59
CA LEU A 223 30.64 2.88 -0.79
C LEU A 223 31.82 3.16 0.17
N ILE A 224 32.23 4.43 0.31
CA ILE A 224 33.30 4.82 1.25
C ILE A 224 32.94 4.39 2.68
N ALA A 225 31.75 4.75 3.17
CA ALA A 225 31.31 4.39 4.52
C ALA A 225 31.26 2.87 4.74
N ARG A 226 30.98 2.08 3.68
CA ARG A 226 31.04 0.61 3.76
C ARG A 226 32.47 0.09 3.81
N LEU A 227 33.37 0.64 2.99
CA LEU A 227 34.77 0.25 2.98
C LEU A 227 35.47 0.59 4.30
N ASP A 228 35.13 1.72 4.92
CA ASP A 228 35.61 2.08 6.26
C ASP A 228 35.26 0.99 7.28
N LYS A 229 33.98 0.59 7.35
CA LYS A 229 33.55 -0.50 8.24
C LYS A 229 34.28 -1.82 7.98
N LEU A 230 34.56 -2.15 6.72
CA LEU A 230 35.27 -3.37 6.36
C LEU A 230 36.76 -3.32 6.73
N ILE A 231 37.39 -2.15 6.58
CA ILE A 231 38.76 -1.90 7.01
C ILE A 231 38.87 -2.00 8.53
N ASP A 232 37.95 -1.36 9.27
CA ASP A 232 37.90 -1.43 10.73
C ASP A 232 37.71 -2.87 11.21
N GLN A 233 36.82 -3.64 10.57
CA GLN A 233 36.61 -5.06 10.86
C GLN A 233 37.87 -5.90 10.61
N ALA A 234 38.53 -5.73 9.47
CA ALA A 234 39.75 -6.45 9.13
C ALA A 234 40.91 -6.12 10.08
N GLN A 235 41.02 -4.87 10.53
CA GLN A 235 42.00 -4.45 11.52
C GLN A 235 41.73 -5.06 12.90
N ALA A 236 40.47 -5.09 13.32
CA ALA A 236 40.06 -5.66 14.61
C ALA A 236 40.28 -7.19 14.70
N GLU A 237 40.15 -7.93 13.59
CA GLU A 237 40.42 -9.38 13.56
C GLU A 237 41.92 -9.73 13.60
N SER A 238 42.81 -8.73 13.48
CA SER A 238 44.26 -8.91 13.41
C SER A 238 45.02 -8.47 14.67
N ALA A 239 44.31 -7.93 15.65
CA ALA A 239 44.80 -7.52 16.96
C ALA A 239 44.50 -8.61 18.01
#